data_AF-A0A2D4FHX7-F1
#
_entry.id   AF-A0A2D4FHX7-F1
#
_cell.length_a   1.000
_cell.length_b   1.000
_cell.length_c   1.000
_cell.angle_alpha   90.00
_cell.angle_beta   90.00
_cell.angle_gamma   90.00
#
_symmetry.space_group_name_H-M   'P 1'
#
loop_
_entity.id
_entity.type
_entity.pdbx_description
1 polymer ?
#
loop_
_entity_poly.entity_id
_entity_poly.type
_entity_poly.pdbx_seq_one_letter_code
_entity_poly.pdbx_strand_id
1 'polypeptide(L)'
;MIWKGTPIEGLTADNAYCSRAKAMWSKELPAKLGDRIIATHRSGEGNNKNSALKVPKSTVASIILKWKKFGTTRTLPRVGYLVKLSNWGRRTLVRDVTK
;
A
#
# COMPACT_ATOMS: atom_id res chain seq x y z
N MET A 1 51.90 -6.56 -16.53
CA MET A 1 50.61 -6.80 -17.22
C MET A 1 49.53 -6.12 -16.38
N ILE A 2 49.17 -4.88 -16.70
CA ILE A 2 48.27 -4.04 -15.89
C ILE A 2 46.92 -3.98 -16.59
N TRP A 3 45.88 -4.58 -16.01
CA TRP A 3 44.51 -4.46 -16.48
C TRP A 3 44.00 -3.04 -16.23
N LYS A 4 43.77 -2.27 -17.30
CA LYS A 4 43.03 -1.00 -17.24
C LYS A 4 41.58 -1.29 -17.62
N GLY A 5 40.73 -1.52 -16.62
CA GLY A 5 39.28 -1.56 -16.81
C GLY A 5 38.77 -0.15 -17.11
N THR A 6 38.00 0.01 -18.18
CA THR A 6 37.26 1.23 -18.50
C THR A 6 36.17 1.49 -17.45
N PRO A 7 35.92 2.74 -17.02
CA PRO A 7 34.78 3.03 -16.19
C PRO A 7 33.52 2.97 -17.06
N ILE A 8 32.62 2.04 -16.76
CA ILE A 8 31.27 2.05 -17.32
C ILE A 8 30.53 3.19 -16.62
N GLU A 9 30.44 4.33 -17.30
CA GLU A 9 29.65 5.47 -16.89
C GLU A 9 28.17 5.05 -16.75
N GLY A 10 27.55 5.42 -15.62
CA GLY A 10 26.09 5.60 -15.59
C GLY A 10 25.23 4.68 -14.70
N LEU A 11 25.79 3.93 -13.74
CA LEU A 11 24.96 3.28 -12.71
C LEU A 11 25.39 3.70 -11.31
N THR A 12 25.01 4.93 -10.96
CA THR A 12 25.13 5.43 -9.59
C THR A 12 24.11 4.67 -8.72
N ALA A 13 24.60 3.96 -7.70
CA ALA A 13 23.85 3.02 -6.84
C ALA A 13 22.63 3.64 -6.14
N ASP A 14 22.60 4.96 -6.08
CA ASP A 14 21.56 5.87 -5.61
C ASP A 14 20.24 5.73 -6.38
N ASN A 15 20.23 5.50 -7.70
CA ASN A 15 18.99 5.40 -8.48
C ASN A 15 18.26 4.05 -8.29
N ALA A 16 19.01 2.98 -8.01
CA ALA A 16 18.47 1.66 -7.70
C ALA A 16 17.92 1.58 -6.26
N TYR A 17 18.56 2.30 -5.33
CA TYR A 17 18.07 2.41 -3.95
C TYR A 17 16.81 3.29 -3.88
N CYS A 18 16.75 4.37 -4.68
CA CYS A 18 15.60 5.29 -4.71
C CYS A 18 14.35 4.68 -5.38
N SER A 19 14.49 3.84 -6.42
CA SER A 19 13.36 3.15 -7.07
C SER A 19 12.78 2.03 -6.18
N ARG A 20 13.62 1.29 -5.46
CA ARG A 20 13.20 0.27 -4.50
C ARG A 20 12.54 0.87 -3.25
N ALA A 21 13.00 2.03 -2.78
CA ALA A 21 12.39 2.80 -1.69
C ALA A 21 11.05 3.45 -2.10
N LYS A 22 10.93 3.97 -3.33
CA LYS A 22 9.65 4.47 -3.89
C LYS A 22 8.60 3.35 -4.03
N ALA A 23 9.00 2.14 -4.43
CA ALA A 23 8.14 0.96 -4.42
C ALA A 23 7.72 0.52 -3.00
N MET A 24 8.47 0.92 -1.97
CA MET A 24 8.17 0.58 -0.58
C MET A 24 7.11 1.50 0.04
N TRP A 25 7.00 2.75 -0.43
CA TRP A 25 6.20 3.81 0.18
C TRP A 25 4.87 4.14 -0.52
N SER A 26 4.49 3.42 -1.57
CA SER A 26 3.15 3.53 -2.21
C SER A 26 2.60 2.17 -2.63
N LYS A 27 2.54 1.22 -1.69
CA LYS A 27 2.05 -0.16 -1.92
C LYS A 27 0.53 -0.28 -2.00
N GLU A 28 -0.19 0.81 -2.26
CA GLU A 28 -1.62 0.74 -2.51
C GLU A 28 -1.82 0.32 -3.96
N LEU A 29 -2.49 -0.82 -4.17
CA LEU A 29 -2.92 -1.19 -5.51
C LEU A 29 -3.83 -0.09 -6.06
N PRO A 30 -3.68 0.30 -7.33
CA PRO A 30 -4.59 1.27 -7.93
C PRO A 30 -6.01 0.71 -7.83
N ALA A 31 -6.98 1.54 -7.41
CA ALA A 31 -8.36 1.11 -7.14
C ALA A 31 -8.96 0.27 -8.29
N LYS A 32 -8.69 0.68 -9.53
CA LYS A 32 -9.09 -0.02 -10.76
C LYS A 32 -8.63 -1.49 -10.81
N LEU A 33 -7.44 -1.79 -10.31
CA LEU A 33 -6.88 -3.13 -10.34
C LEU A 33 -7.48 -4.03 -9.25
N GLY A 34 -7.80 -3.46 -8.09
CA GLY A 34 -8.54 -4.16 -7.04
C GLY A 34 -9.97 -4.54 -7.48
N ASP A 35 -10.69 -3.61 -8.12
CA ASP A 35 -12.06 -3.86 -8.55
C ASP A 35 -12.12 -4.94 -9.66
N ARG A 36 -11.13 -4.94 -10.55
CA ARG A 36 -10.95 -6.00 -11.55
C ARG A 36 -10.73 -7.37 -10.90
N ILE A 37 -9.89 -7.45 -9.85
CA ILE A 37 -9.69 -8.70 -9.08
C ILE A 37 -11.00 -9.22 -8.50
N ILE A 38 -11.84 -8.34 -7.94
CA ILE A 38 -13.13 -8.72 -7.35
C ILE A 38 -14.13 -9.15 -8.42
N ALA A 39 -14.18 -8.46 -9.55
CA ALA A 39 -15.04 -8.86 -10.68
C ALA A 39 -14.70 -10.27 -11.17
N THR A 40 -13.41 -10.57 -11.34
CA THR A 40 -12.92 -11.89 -11.73
C THR A 40 -13.26 -12.95 -10.67
N HIS A 41 -13.06 -12.65 -9.39
CA HIS A 41 -13.44 -13.54 -8.28
C HIS A 41 -14.95 -13.81 -8.23
N ARG A 42 -15.80 -12.80 -8.48
CA ARG A 42 -17.26 -12.94 -8.51
C ARG A 42 -17.74 -13.79 -9.68
N SER A 43 -17.00 -13.77 -10.80
CA SER A 43 -17.22 -14.65 -11.95
C SER A 43 -16.83 -16.12 -11.69
N GLY A 44 -16.32 -16.46 -10.49
CA GLY A 44 -15.86 -17.81 -10.16
C GLY A 44 -14.53 -18.18 -10.81
N GLU A 45 -13.82 -17.20 -11.38
CA GLU A 45 -12.51 -17.43 -11.98
C GLU A 45 -11.45 -17.56 -10.88
N GLY A 46 -10.78 -18.71 -10.85
CA GLY A 46 -9.80 -19.04 -9.83
C GLY A 46 -8.55 -18.14 -9.89
N ASN A 47 -7.79 -18.14 -8.79
CA ASN A 47 -6.60 -17.31 -8.57
C ASN A 47 -5.55 -17.35 -9.70
N ASN A 48 -5.51 -18.41 -10.49
CA ASN A 48 -4.58 -18.59 -11.62
C ASN A 48 -4.86 -17.62 -12.78
N LYS A 49 -6.13 -17.26 -13.02
CA LYS A 49 -6.47 -16.22 -14.02
C LYS A 49 -6.10 -14.84 -13.52
N ASN A 50 -6.21 -14.61 -12.21
CA ASN A 50 -5.82 -13.35 -11.58
C ASN A 50 -4.30 -13.16 -11.58
N SER A 51 -3.48 -14.20 -11.69
CA SER A 51 -2.02 -14.03 -11.89
C SER A 51 -1.62 -13.46 -13.26
N ALA A 52 -2.56 -13.38 -14.21
CA ALA A 52 -2.34 -12.64 -15.47
C ALA A 52 -2.30 -11.12 -15.23
N LEU A 53 -2.98 -10.64 -14.19
CA LEU A 53 -2.66 -9.36 -13.58
C LEU A 53 -1.34 -9.58 -12.88
N LYS A 54 -0.28 -8.82 -13.20
CA LYS A 54 1.08 -8.91 -12.64
C LYS A 54 1.13 -8.68 -11.12
N VAL A 55 0.39 -9.46 -10.35
CA VAL A 55 0.03 -9.30 -8.95
C VAL A 55 0.29 -10.65 -8.28
N PRO A 56 1.03 -10.66 -7.16
CA PRO A 56 1.27 -11.90 -6.43
C PRO A 56 -0.02 -12.57 -5.96
N LYS A 57 -0.05 -13.90 -5.94
CA LYS A 57 -1.20 -14.69 -5.45
C LYS A 57 -1.57 -14.36 -4.00
N SER A 58 -0.58 -14.09 -3.15
CA SER A 58 -0.78 -13.68 -1.75
C SER A 58 -1.53 -12.35 -1.64
N THR A 59 -1.25 -11.41 -2.53
CA THR A 59 -1.93 -10.12 -2.61
C THR A 59 -3.39 -10.29 -3.02
N VAL A 60 -3.66 -11.13 -4.04
CA VAL A 60 -5.02 -11.45 -4.49
C VAL A 60 -5.84 -12.08 -3.34
N ALA A 61 -5.29 -13.08 -2.66
CA ALA A 61 -5.94 -13.73 -1.52
C ALA A 61 -6.25 -12.73 -0.39
N SER A 62 -5.30 -11.83 -0.09
CA SER A 62 -5.47 -10.79 0.93
C SER A 62 -6.58 -9.80 0.59
N ILE A 63 -6.72 -9.43 -0.68
CA ILE A 63 -7.80 -8.55 -1.17
C ILE A 63 -9.15 -9.24 -1.02
N ILE A 64 -9.27 -10.49 -1.48
CA ILE A 64 -10.52 -11.26 -1.37
C ILE A 64 -10.95 -11.39 0.10
N LEU A 65 -10.01 -11.69 0.99
CA LEU A 65 -10.28 -11.81 2.43
C LEU A 65 -10.78 -10.48 3.02
N LYS A 66 -10.12 -9.36 2.69
CA LYS A 66 -10.56 -8.03 3.14
C LYS A 66 -11.92 -7.65 2.56
N TRP A 67 -12.17 -7.93 1.28
CA TRP A 67 -13.45 -7.68 0.64
C TRP A 67 -14.58 -8.48 1.30
N LYS A 68 -14.36 -9.76 1.61
CA LYS A 68 -15.35 -10.57 2.36
C LYS A 68 -15.65 -9.99 3.75
N LYS A 69 -14.66 -9.38 4.40
CA LYS A 69 -14.80 -8.81 5.75
C LYS A 69 -15.43 -7.42 5.79
N PHE A 70 -15.05 -6.53 4.87
CA PHE A 70 -15.39 -5.11 4.90
C PHE A 70 -16.25 -4.65 3.72
N GLY A 71 -16.46 -5.49 2.71
CA GLY A 71 -17.18 -5.15 1.48
C GLY A 71 -16.44 -4.16 0.57
N THR A 72 -15.21 -3.77 0.92
CA THR A 72 -14.47 -2.71 0.21
C THR A 72 -13.11 -3.19 -0.28
N THR A 73 -12.70 -2.66 -1.43
CA THR A 73 -11.37 -2.88 -2.04
C THR A 73 -10.35 -1.83 -1.61
N ARG A 74 -10.84 -0.67 -1.18
CA ARG A 74 -10.01 0.48 -0.79
C ARG A 74 -9.25 0.15 0.49
N THR A 75 -8.00 0.60 0.56
CA THR A 75 -7.23 0.51 1.80
C THR A 75 -7.93 1.32 2.87
N LEU A 76 -8.28 0.67 3.97
CA LEU A 76 -8.80 1.37 5.13
C LEU A 76 -7.66 2.14 5.80
N PRO A 77 -7.90 3.37 6.28
CA PRO A 77 -6.92 4.05 7.10
C PRO A 77 -6.61 3.18 8.32
N ARG A 78 -5.34 3.14 8.72
CA ARG A 78 -4.92 2.40 9.90
C ARG A 78 -5.69 2.93 11.10
N VAL A 79 -6.53 2.08 11.70
CA VAL A 79 -7.24 2.43 12.93
C VAL A 79 -6.22 2.61 14.04
N GLY A 80 -6.31 3.74 14.74
CA GLY A 80 -5.49 4.04 15.91
C GLY A 80 -4.31 4.93 15.60
N TYR A 81 -4.54 6.24 15.72
CA TYR A 81 -3.55 7.14 16.31
C TYR A 81 -4.17 7.68 17.59
N LEU A 82 -3.54 7.41 18.73
CA LEU A 82 -4.02 7.95 20.00
C LEU A 82 -3.80 9.46 19.95
N VAL A 83 -4.89 10.23 19.95
CA VAL A 83 -4.78 11.68 20.04
C VAL A 83 -4.23 12.00 21.43
N LYS A 84 -3.19 12.85 21.49
CA LYS A 84 -2.54 13.27 22.75
C LYS A 84 -3.53 13.78 23.81
N LEU A 85 -4.65 14.37 23.38
CA LEU A 85 -5.69 14.92 24.24
C LEU A 85 -6.94 14.03 24.21
N SER A 86 -7.40 13.63 25.40
CA SER A 86 -8.70 12.98 25.56
C SER A 86 -9.85 13.94 25.22
N ASN A 87 -11.03 13.40 24.93
CA ASN A 87 -12.24 14.22 24.73
C ASN A 87 -12.56 15.09 25.94
N TRP A 88 -12.18 14.64 27.14
CA TRP A 88 -12.35 15.42 28.36
C TRP A 88 -11.40 16.61 28.41
N GLY A 89 -10.10 16.41 28.14
CA GLY A 89 -9.12 17.50 28.10
C GLY A 89 -9.44 18.57 27.05
N ARG A 90 -9.98 18.17 25.88
CA ARG A 90 -10.48 19.11 24.87
C ARG A 90 -11.62 19.98 25.41
N ARG A 91 -12.58 19.39 26.13
CA ARG A 91 -13.72 20.12 26.71
C ARG A 91 -13.26 21.08 27.81
N THR A 92 -12.28 20.69 28.63
CA THR A 92 -11.71 21.56 29.66
C THR A 92 -11.04 22.78 29.02
N LEU A 93 -10.15 22.57 28.04
CA LEU A 93 -9.49 23.67 27.32
C LEU A 93 -10.50 24.63 26.67
N VAL A 94 -11.55 24.11 26.03
CA VAL A 94 -12.59 24.95 25.43
C VAL A 94 -13.28 25.82 26.49
N ARG A 95 -13.58 25.26 27.67
CA ARG A 95 -14.20 26.02 28.77
C ARG A 95 -13.27 27.09 29.33
N ASP A 96 -11.98 26.81 29.44
CA ASP A 96 -10.99 27.79 29.92
C ASP A 96 -10.79 28.94 28.92
N VAL A 97 -10.84 28.68 27.62
CA VAL A 97 -10.75 29.70 26.56
C VAL A 97 -12.02 30.54 26.42
N THR A 98 -13.19 29.97 26.74
CA THR A 98 -14.50 30.65 26.59
C THR A 98 -14.89 31.43 27.85
N LYS A 99 -14.06 31.40 28.90
CA LYS A 99 -14.20 32.23 30.11
C LYS A 99 -13.63 33.63 29.86
#